data_AF-A0A2V6R8E3-F1
#
_entry.id   AF-A0A2V6R8E3-F1
#
_cell.length_a   1.000
_cell.length_b   1.000
_cell.length_c   1.000
_cell.angle_alpha   90.00
_cell.angle_beta   90.00
_cell.angle_gamma   90.00
#
_symmetry.space_group_name_H-M   'P 1'
#
loop_
_entity.id
_entity.type
_entity.pdbx_description
1 polymer ?
#
loop_
_entity_poly.entity_id
_entity_poly.type
_entity_poly.pdbx_seq_one_letter_code
_entity_poly.pdbx_strand_id
1 'polypeptide(L)'
;MVRFAGSCEAVRVSGGAVDESRTRDRSRHRTVGRMSEANPYAEARREWNDRYLELARERRVWQAVGSAGVGLSLILAAGMVWVSLQHKTVPYVVEVDSLGAALAIRPAETGGHPVDERIVRYQLAAFIRGTRQVMADRIAMKKGLEQVYAYARGPARIYLDEYYRANNPFVP
;
A
#
# COMPACT_ATOMS: atom_id res chain seq x y z
N MET A 1 27.36 -6.56 -6.11
CA MET A 1 28.70 -6.97 -5.64
C MET A 1 29.08 -6.05 -4.48
N VAL A 2 28.91 -6.53 -3.25
CA VAL A 2 28.99 -5.75 -2.01
C VAL A 2 30.25 -6.19 -1.26
N ARG A 3 31.08 -5.25 -0.78
CA ARG A 3 32.16 -5.55 0.15
C ARG A 3 32.39 -4.38 1.12
N PHE A 4 32.04 -4.60 2.38
CA PHE A 4 32.46 -3.82 3.54
C PHE A 4 32.88 -4.79 4.63
N ALA A 5 33.98 -4.46 5.32
CA ALA A 5 34.29 -4.69 6.73
C ALA A 5 35.80 -4.97 6.90
N GLY A 6 36.53 -3.95 7.29
CA GLY A 6 37.81 -4.09 7.97
C GLY A 6 37.56 -4.23 9.46
N SER A 7 38.17 -5.23 10.09
CA SER A 7 38.29 -5.34 11.54
C SER A 7 39.78 -5.37 11.85
N CYS A 8 40.25 -4.44 12.67
CA CYS A 8 41.63 -4.35 13.13
C CYS A 8 41.61 -4.62 14.63
N GLU A 9 42.10 -5.79 15.01
CA GLU A 9 42.19 -6.24 16.39
C GLU A 9 43.50 -5.76 17.01
N ALA A 10 43.39 -4.99 18.09
CA ALA A 10 44.52 -4.57 18.91
C ALA A 10 44.83 -5.69 19.93
N VAL A 11 46.04 -6.25 19.88
CA VAL A 11 46.54 -7.17 20.91
C VAL A 11 47.82 -6.63 21.55
N ARG A 12 47.82 -6.82 22.86
CA ARG A 12 48.52 -6.18 23.97
C ARG A 12 50.00 -6.60 24.07
N VAL A 13 50.81 -5.64 24.51
CA VAL A 13 52.23 -5.71 24.85
C VAL A 13 52.49 -6.64 26.05
N SER A 14 53.56 -7.46 25.97
CA SER A 14 54.18 -8.16 27.11
C SER A 14 55.60 -7.65 27.30
N GLY A 15 55.90 -7.17 28.50
CA GLY A 15 57.15 -6.51 28.87
C GLY A 15 58.29 -7.50 29.15
N GLY A 16 59.47 -7.16 28.64
CA GLY A 16 60.76 -7.71 29.08
C GLY A 16 61.66 -6.54 29.47
N ALA A 17 62.21 -6.60 30.69
CA ALA A 17 63.12 -5.61 31.25
C ALA A 17 64.39 -5.50 30.39
N VAL A 18 64.57 -4.35 29.73
CA VAL A 18 65.76 -4.01 28.95
C VAL A 18 66.39 -2.77 29.57
N ASP A 19 67.68 -2.93 29.92
CA ASP A 19 68.63 -1.90 30.31
C ASP A 19 68.37 -0.54 29.63
N GLU A 20 67.83 0.41 30.40
CA GLU A 20 67.27 1.67 29.93
C GLU A 20 68.33 2.75 29.65
N SER A 21 69.58 2.49 30.03
CA SER A 21 70.67 3.48 29.94
C SER A 21 71.31 3.54 28.55
N ARG A 22 71.29 2.44 27.78
CA ARG A 22 71.93 2.34 26.45
C ARG A 22 71.01 2.68 25.27
N THR A 23 69.71 2.76 25.51
CA THR A 23 68.68 2.96 24.46
C THR A 23 68.26 4.43 24.27
N ARG A 24 68.54 5.32 25.23
CA ARG A 24 68.19 6.75 25.14
C ARG A 24 69.08 7.58 24.22
N ASP A 25 70.30 7.14 23.93
CA ASP A 25 71.21 7.87 23.05
C ASP A 25 70.99 7.51 21.57
N ARG A 26 70.59 6.26 21.29
CA ARG A 26 70.28 5.79 19.92
C ARG A 26 68.94 6.31 19.38
N SER A 27 68.05 6.78 20.25
CA SER A 27 66.72 7.30 19.86
C SER A 27 66.75 8.78 19.48
N ARG A 28 67.77 9.56 19.89
CA ARG A 28 67.87 10.98 19.53
C ARG A 28 68.38 11.22 18.12
N HIS A 29 69.14 10.29 17.53
CA HIS A 29 69.64 10.40 16.15
C HIS A 29 68.82 9.62 15.09
N ARG A 30 67.76 8.90 15.48
CA ARG A 30 66.91 8.13 14.54
C ARG A 30 65.63 8.85 14.10
N THR A 31 65.48 10.13 14.39
CA THR A 31 64.26 10.89 14.06
C THR A 31 64.48 11.91 12.93
N VAL A 32 65.72 12.10 12.47
CA VAL A 32 66.01 13.00 11.32
C VAL A 32 66.13 12.23 9.98
N GLY A 33 66.07 10.90 10.00
CA GLY A 33 66.27 10.05 8.81
C GLY A 33 65.06 9.21 8.40
N ARG A 34 63.83 9.64 8.68
CA ARG A 34 62.61 8.96 8.20
C ARG A 34 61.64 9.85 7.44
N MET A 35 62.09 11.03 7.02
CA MET A 35 61.61 11.61 5.78
C MET A 35 62.29 10.79 4.70
N SER A 36 61.55 9.80 4.20
CA SER A 36 61.95 8.94 3.09
C SER A 36 62.76 9.77 2.09
N GLU A 37 63.90 9.24 1.63
CA GLU A 37 64.27 9.40 0.23
C GLU A 37 63.12 8.83 -0.60
N ALA A 38 62.02 9.57 -0.67
CA ALA A 38 60.92 9.24 -1.54
C ALA A 38 61.47 9.55 -2.93
N ASN A 39 61.68 8.50 -3.72
CA ASN A 39 62.10 8.64 -5.09
C ASN A 39 61.20 9.72 -5.75
N PRO A 40 61.75 10.83 -6.26
CA PRO A 40 60.96 11.91 -6.84
C PRO A 40 59.97 11.43 -7.91
N TYR A 41 60.33 10.36 -8.62
CA TYR A 41 59.44 9.70 -9.59
C TYR A 41 58.25 9.00 -8.92
N ALA A 42 58.42 8.45 -7.72
CA ALA A 42 57.34 7.82 -6.95
C ALA A 42 56.38 8.85 -6.34
N GLU A 43 56.87 10.02 -5.93
CA GLU A 43 56.00 11.12 -5.45
C GLU A 43 55.19 11.72 -6.57
N ALA A 44 55.82 12.02 -7.72
CA ALA A 44 55.11 12.50 -8.91
C ALA A 44 54.02 11.53 -9.37
N ARG A 45 54.25 10.22 -9.25
CA ARG A 45 53.24 9.20 -9.58
C ARG A 45 52.08 9.18 -8.57
N ARG A 46 52.33 9.44 -7.29
CA ARG A 46 51.29 9.51 -6.25
C ARG A 46 50.39 10.72 -6.48
N GLU A 47 50.96 11.90 -6.70
CA GLU A 47 50.18 13.10 -6.93
C GLU A 47 49.30 12.99 -8.20
N TRP A 48 49.83 12.37 -9.26
CA TRP A 48 49.03 12.05 -10.46
C TRP A 48 47.85 11.14 -10.14
N ASN A 49 48.10 10.05 -9.41
CA ASN A 49 47.05 9.09 -9.07
C ASN A 49 45.97 9.72 -8.18
N ASP A 50 46.35 10.56 -7.21
CA ASP A 50 45.41 11.18 -6.28
C ASP A 50 44.38 12.05 -7.01
N ARG A 51 44.80 12.88 -7.98
CA ARG A 51 43.86 13.69 -8.79
C ARG A 51 42.90 12.85 -9.63
N TYR A 52 43.40 11.80 -10.27
CA TYR A 52 42.56 10.91 -11.08
C TYR A 52 41.59 10.09 -10.22
N LEU A 53 42.03 9.68 -9.02
CA LEU A 53 41.18 8.97 -8.09
C LEU A 53 40.11 9.88 -7.49
N GLU A 54 40.40 11.17 -7.28
CA GLU A 54 39.43 12.18 -6.82
C GLU A 54 38.31 12.37 -7.86
N LEU A 55 38.66 12.62 -9.12
CA LEU A 55 37.70 12.71 -10.24
C LEU A 55 36.83 11.45 -10.37
N ALA A 56 37.44 10.27 -10.22
CA ALA A 56 36.72 8.99 -10.28
C ALA A 56 35.86 8.72 -9.04
N ARG A 57 36.18 9.31 -7.88
CA ARG A 57 35.38 9.23 -6.65
C ARG A 57 34.17 10.13 -6.74
N GLU A 58 34.33 11.37 -7.19
CA GLU A 58 33.23 12.32 -7.38
C GLU A 58 32.14 11.76 -8.27
N ARG A 59 32.51 11.21 -9.44
CA ARG A 59 31.53 10.59 -10.36
C ARG A 59 30.76 9.44 -9.70
N ARG A 60 31.44 8.60 -8.91
CA ARG A 60 30.80 7.48 -8.20
C ARG A 60 29.89 7.96 -7.06
N VAL A 61 30.27 9.02 -6.35
CA VAL A 61 29.44 9.63 -5.31
C VAL A 61 28.15 10.20 -5.92
N TRP A 62 28.23 10.92 -7.04
CA TRP A 62 27.03 11.44 -7.71
C TRP A 62 26.11 10.34 -8.23
N GLN A 63 26.67 9.25 -8.77
CA GLN A 63 25.88 8.09 -9.16
C GLN A 63 25.20 7.41 -7.96
N ALA A 64 25.89 7.33 -6.81
CA ALA A 64 25.32 6.80 -5.57
C ALA A 64 24.19 7.69 -5.03
N VAL A 65 24.35 9.01 -5.04
CA VAL A 65 23.31 9.96 -4.60
C VAL A 65 22.09 9.90 -5.52
N GLY A 66 22.30 9.88 -6.84
CA GLY A 66 21.20 9.76 -7.80
C GLY A 66 20.44 8.44 -7.68
N SER A 67 21.16 7.32 -7.57
CA SER A 67 20.52 6.01 -7.37
C SER A 67 19.79 5.90 -6.03
N ALA A 68 20.31 6.50 -4.96
CA ALA A 68 19.61 6.58 -3.68
C ALA A 68 18.29 7.36 -3.78
N GLY A 69 18.27 8.49 -4.48
CA GLY A 69 17.05 9.28 -4.72
C GLY A 69 16.00 8.52 -5.54
N VAL A 70 16.41 7.81 -6.59
CA VAL A 70 15.52 6.95 -7.38
C VAL A 70 14.97 5.81 -6.51
N GLY A 71 15.82 5.16 -5.72
CA GLY A 71 15.41 4.11 -4.79
C GLY A 71 14.39 4.61 -3.76
N LEU A 72 14.62 5.77 -3.16
CA LEU A 72 13.68 6.40 -2.23
C LEU A 72 12.33 6.72 -2.89
N SER A 73 12.36 7.23 -4.12
CA SER A 73 11.15 7.53 -4.89
C SER A 73 10.32 6.28 -5.17
N LEU A 74 10.97 5.17 -5.53
CA LEU A 74 10.30 3.88 -5.74
C LEU A 74 9.68 3.33 -4.45
N ILE A 75 10.39 3.41 -3.33
CA ILE A 75 9.86 2.99 -2.02
C ILE A 75 8.63 3.81 -1.66
N LEU A 76 8.67 5.13 -1.86
CA LEU A 76 7.56 6.01 -1.55
C LEU A 76 6.34 5.74 -2.44
N ALA A 77 6.58 5.53 -3.75
CA ALA A 77 5.53 5.17 -4.69
C ALA A 77 4.88 3.81 -4.33
N ALA A 78 5.70 2.80 -4.01
CA ALA A 78 5.21 1.49 -3.57
C ALA A 78 4.40 1.58 -2.27
N GLY A 79 4.87 2.37 -1.30
CA GLY A 79 4.14 2.65 -0.07
C GLY A 79 2.78 3.31 -0.31
N MET A 80 2.72 4.29 -1.23
CA MET A 80 1.48 4.95 -1.60
C MET A 80 0.48 3.98 -2.24
N VAL A 81 0.94 3.12 -3.15
CA VAL A 81 0.10 2.07 -3.76
C VAL A 81 -0.43 1.12 -2.69
N TRP A 82 0.43 0.71 -1.74
CA TRP A 82 0.04 -0.17 -0.64
C TRP A 82 -1.05 0.44 0.26
N VAL A 83 -0.90 1.71 0.63
CA VAL A 83 -1.91 2.43 1.42
C VAL A 83 -3.21 2.60 0.64
N SER A 84 -3.13 2.89 -0.65
CA SER A 84 -4.33 3.02 -1.51
C SER A 84 -5.16 1.74 -1.58
N LEU A 85 -4.51 0.58 -1.51
CA LEU A 85 -5.19 -0.73 -1.51
C LEU A 85 -5.94 -1.02 -0.19
N GLN A 86 -5.60 -0.32 0.89
CA GLN A 86 -6.21 -0.53 2.21
C GLN A 86 -7.44 0.36 2.47
N HIS A 87 -7.84 1.24 1.54
CA HIS A 87 -8.93 2.16 1.76
C HIS A 87 -10.30 1.44 1.77
N LYS A 88 -10.87 1.23 2.96
CA LYS A 88 -12.20 0.64 3.15
C LYS A 88 -13.26 1.73 3.19
N THR A 89 -14.04 1.86 2.12
CA THR A 89 -15.15 2.82 2.03
C THR A 89 -16.35 2.31 2.84
N VAL A 90 -16.70 2.98 3.93
CA VAL A 90 -17.93 2.68 4.69
C VAL A 90 -19.08 3.49 4.08
N PRO A 91 -20.09 2.86 3.46
CA PRO A 91 -21.23 3.60 2.93
C PRO A 91 -22.13 4.06 4.08
N TYR A 92 -22.44 5.36 4.14
CA TYR A 92 -23.46 5.91 5.02
C TYR A 92 -24.77 5.97 4.27
N VAL A 93 -25.80 5.28 4.75
CA VAL A 93 -27.15 5.41 4.21
C VAL A 93 -27.93 6.36 5.10
N VAL A 94 -28.40 7.46 4.50
CA VAL A 94 -29.29 8.41 5.17
C VAL A 94 -30.73 8.02 4.87
N GLU A 95 -31.50 7.76 5.93
CA GLU A 95 -32.96 7.66 5.79
C GLU A 95 -33.50 9.09 5.69
N VAL A 96 -33.98 9.44 4.49
CA VAL A 96 -34.75 10.67 4.27
C VAL A 96 -36.22 10.32 4.42
N ASP A 97 -36.86 10.87 5.45
CA ASP A 97 -38.31 10.90 5.51
C ASP A 97 -38.87 11.72 4.34
N SER A 98 -40.10 11.45 3.94
CA SER A 98 -40.89 12.18 2.94
C SER A 98 -40.97 13.71 3.16
N LEU A 99 -40.62 14.17 4.37
CA LEU A 99 -40.54 15.58 4.79
C LEU A 99 -39.11 16.14 4.87
N GLY A 100 -38.07 15.37 4.52
CA GLY A 100 -36.68 15.85 4.45
C GLY A 100 -35.93 15.95 5.80
N ALA A 101 -36.50 15.46 6.90
CA ALA A 101 -35.83 15.44 8.20
C ALA A 101 -34.90 14.23 8.33
N ALA A 102 -33.59 14.48 8.53
CA ALA A 102 -32.59 13.44 8.72
C ALA A 102 -32.65 12.87 10.15
N LEU A 103 -33.04 11.60 10.30
CA LEU A 103 -33.02 10.87 11.57
C LEU A 103 -31.65 10.21 11.82
N ALA A 104 -31.31 10.05 13.11
CA ALA A 104 -29.96 9.84 13.64
C ALA A 104 -29.16 8.66 13.05
N ILE A 105 -27.88 8.97 12.74
CA ILE A 105 -26.88 8.15 12.06
C ILE A 105 -26.37 7.03 12.99
N ARG A 106 -26.42 5.76 12.55
CA ARG A 106 -25.65 4.66 13.17
C ARG A 106 -24.74 4.00 12.13
N PRO A 107 -23.47 3.69 12.48
CA PRO A 107 -22.57 2.93 11.61
C PRO A 107 -23.15 1.54 11.33
N ALA A 108 -23.17 1.12 10.06
CA ALA A 108 -23.57 -0.23 9.69
C ALA A 108 -22.51 -1.24 10.15
N GLU A 109 -22.82 -1.98 11.21
CA GLU A 109 -21.94 -2.98 11.81
C GLU A 109 -21.69 -4.11 10.79
N THR A 110 -20.43 -4.34 10.43
CA THR A 110 -20.01 -5.31 9.38
C THR A 110 -19.99 -6.77 9.89
N GLY A 111 -20.83 -7.12 10.86
CA GLY A 111 -20.77 -8.40 11.57
C GLY A 111 -22.13 -9.07 11.68
N GLY A 112 -22.55 -9.78 10.63
CA GLY A 112 -23.77 -10.60 10.62
C GLY A 112 -25.01 -9.79 10.29
N HIS A 113 -25.39 -9.74 9.01
CA HIS A 113 -26.61 -9.04 8.60
C HIS A 113 -27.87 -9.88 8.93
N PRO A 114 -28.74 -9.46 9.86
CA PRO A 114 -30.16 -9.49 9.55
C PRO A 114 -30.32 -8.68 8.26
N VAL A 115 -31.01 -9.22 7.24
CA VAL A 115 -31.26 -8.51 5.99
C VAL A 115 -31.78 -7.11 6.34
N ASP A 116 -31.05 -6.07 5.93
CA ASP A 116 -31.34 -4.67 6.25
C ASP A 116 -32.84 -4.41 6.02
N GLU A 117 -33.54 -3.98 7.07
CA GLU A 117 -34.99 -3.84 7.07
C GLU A 117 -35.47 -2.93 5.92
N ARG A 118 -34.65 -1.95 5.51
CA ARG A 118 -34.94 -1.09 4.36
C ARG A 118 -35.00 -1.85 3.05
N ILE A 119 -34.09 -2.82 2.85
CA ILE A 119 -34.08 -3.66 1.63
C ILE A 119 -35.34 -4.52 1.59
N VAL A 120 -35.73 -5.09 2.73
CA VAL A 120 -36.97 -5.86 2.85
C VAL A 120 -38.19 -4.99 2.57
N ARG A 121 -38.28 -3.79 3.17
CA ARG A 121 -39.37 -2.83 2.91
C ARG A 121 -39.44 -2.43 1.44
N TYR A 122 -38.31 -2.16 0.80
CA TYR A 122 -38.27 -1.81 -0.62
C TYR A 122 -38.75 -2.95 -1.51
N GLN A 123 -38.24 -4.17 -1.29
CA GLN A 123 -38.64 -5.35 -2.06
C GLN A 123 -40.13 -5.67 -1.87
N LEU A 124 -40.63 -5.57 -0.64
CA LEU A 124 -42.05 -5.76 -0.33
C LEU A 124 -42.92 -4.71 -1.03
N ALA A 125 -42.54 -3.43 -0.96
CA ALA A 125 -43.27 -2.35 -1.62
C ALA A 125 -43.25 -2.50 -3.15
N ALA A 126 -42.14 -2.94 -3.74
CA ALA A 126 -42.04 -3.23 -5.16
C ALA A 126 -42.94 -4.40 -5.57
N PHE A 127 -43.01 -5.47 -4.76
CA PHE A 127 -43.90 -6.60 -4.99
C PHE A 127 -45.39 -6.21 -4.92
N ILE A 128 -45.79 -5.45 -3.89
CA ILE A 128 -47.18 -4.97 -3.75
C ILE A 128 -47.56 -4.04 -4.90
N ARG A 129 -46.67 -3.12 -5.29
CA ARG A 129 -46.92 -2.26 -6.46
C ARG A 129 -47.05 -3.08 -7.74
N GLY A 130 -46.11 -3.98 -8.02
CA GLY A 130 -46.12 -4.80 -9.23
C GLY A 130 -47.35 -5.70 -9.34
N THR A 131 -47.83 -6.27 -8.23
CA THR A 131 -49.03 -7.13 -8.21
C THR A 131 -50.34 -6.38 -8.45
N ARG A 132 -50.42 -5.10 -8.07
CA ARG A 132 -51.65 -4.29 -8.21
C ARG A 132 -51.67 -3.44 -9.48
N GLN A 133 -50.55 -3.37 -10.18
CA GLN A 133 -50.39 -2.51 -11.34
C GLN A 133 -50.98 -3.20 -12.58
N VAL A 134 -51.83 -2.48 -13.32
CA VAL A 134 -52.37 -2.91 -14.60
C VAL A 134 -51.91 -1.93 -15.67
N MET A 135 -51.32 -2.45 -16.75
CA MET A 135 -50.74 -1.66 -17.83
C MET A 135 -51.46 -1.97 -19.15
N ALA A 136 -51.72 -0.94 -19.95
CA ALA A 136 -52.41 -1.09 -21.24
C ALA A 136 -51.56 -1.79 -22.31
N ASP A 137 -50.23 -1.66 -22.24
CA ASP A 137 -49.32 -2.36 -23.14
C ASP A 137 -49.04 -3.80 -22.66
N ARG A 138 -49.28 -4.77 -23.55
CA ARG A 138 -49.10 -6.20 -23.31
C ARG A 138 -47.64 -6.57 -23.02
N ILE A 139 -46.67 -5.93 -23.68
CA ILE A 139 -45.24 -6.25 -23.49
C ILE A 139 -44.77 -5.75 -22.12
N ALA A 140 -45.09 -4.50 -21.79
CA ALA A 140 -44.80 -3.93 -20.47
C ALA A 140 -45.47 -4.73 -19.34
N MET A 141 -46.74 -5.11 -19.51
CA MET A 141 -47.47 -5.90 -18.50
C MET A 141 -46.82 -7.27 -18.28
N LYS A 142 -46.41 -7.96 -19.34
CA LYS A 142 -45.69 -9.24 -19.23
C LYS A 142 -44.40 -9.10 -18.41
N LYS A 143 -43.59 -8.08 -18.69
CA LYS A 143 -42.33 -7.83 -17.97
C LYS A 143 -42.56 -7.53 -16.49
N GLY A 144 -43.60 -6.74 -16.17
CA GLY A 144 -43.99 -6.47 -14.78
C GLY A 144 -44.42 -7.74 -14.06
N LEU A 145 -45.17 -8.61 -14.73
CA LEU A 145 -45.63 -9.88 -14.19
C LEU A 145 -44.46 -10.85 -13.95
N GLU A 146 -43.49 -10.92 -14.88
CA GLU A 146 -42.26 -11.69 -14.70
C GLU A 146 -41.49 -11.25 -13.45
N GLN A 147 -41.42 -9.95 -13.18
CA GLN A 147 -40.80 -9.43 -11.96
C GLN A 147 -41.57 -9.84 -10.70
N VAL A 148 -42.90 -9.82 -10.72
CA VAL A 148 -43.75 -10.29 -9.60
C VAL A 148 -43.50 -11.77 -9.32
N TYR A 149 -43.47 -12.62 -10.35
CA TYR A 149 -43.20 -14.05 -10.21
C TYR A 149 -41.77 -14.35 -9.75
N ALA A 150 -40.82 -13.44 -9.94
CA ALA A 150 -39.46 -13.59 -9.39
C ALA A 150 -39.44 -13.49 -7.85
N TYR A 151 -40.36 -12.73 -7.25
CA TYR A 151 -40.50 -12.62 -5.79
C TYR A 151 -41.29 -13.78 -5.17
N ALA A 152 -42.23 -14.36 -5.91
CA ALA A 152 -43.13 -15.41 -5.39
C ALA A 152 -42.51 -16.81 -5.49
N ARG A 153 -42.37 -17.50 -4.35
CA ARG A 153 -41.94 -18.92 -4.29
C ARG A 153 -42.98 -19.78 -3.58
N GLY A 154 -43.02 -21.07 -3.95
CA GLY A 154 -43.90 -22.08 -3.34
C GLY A 154 -45.38 -21.67 -3.36
N PRO A 155 -46.06 -21.63 -2.19
CA PRO A 155 -47.51 -21.41 -2.11
C PRO A 155 -47.96 -20.04 -2.65
N ALA A 156 -47.11 -19.01 -2.58
CA ALA A 156 -47.43 -17.68 -3.11
C ALA A 156 -47.67 -17.68 -4.62
N ARG A 157 -46.93 -18.52 -5.36
CA ARG A 157 -47.06 -18.62 -6.82
C ARG A 157 -48.40 -19.25 -7.22
N ILE A 158 -48.81 -20.29 -6.50
CA ILE A 158 -50.10 -20.97 -6.72
C ILE A 158 -51.27 -19.99 -6.49
N TYR A 159 -51.20 -19.17 -5.43
CA TYR A 159 -52.21 -18.15 -5.17
C TYR A 159 -52.29 -17.10 -6.29
N LEU A 160 -51.13 -16.61 -6.77
CA LEU A 160 -51.08 -15.64 -7.86
C LEU A 160 -51.64 -16.20 -9.17
N ASP A 161 -51.34 -17.46 -9.50
CA ASP A 161 -51.86 -18.13 -10.69
C ASP A 161 -53.39 -18.22 -10.67
N GLU A 162 -53.98 -18.58 -9.53
CA GLU A 162 -55.44 -18.65 -9.37
C GLU A 162 -56.07 -17.25 -9.44
N TYR A 163 -55.46 -16.24 -8.78
CA TYR A 163 -55.96 -14.86 -8.81
C TYR A 163 -55.98 -14.27 -10.22
N TYR A 164 -54.90 -14.43 -10.99
CA TYR A 164 -54.82 -13.90 -12.37
C TYR A 164 -55.60 -14.73 -13.38
N ARG A 165 -55.90 -16.00 -13.09
CA ARG A 165 -56.83 -16.80 -13.89
C ARG A 165 -58.25 -16.24 -13.78
N ALA A 166 -58.66 -15.83 -12.59
CA ALA A 166 -59.96 -15.17 -12.36
C ALA A 166 -59.97 -13.70 -12.83
N ASN A 167 -58.87 -12.97 -12.65
CA ASN A 167 -58.72 -11.56 -12.98
C ASN A 167 -57.63 -11.36 -14.05
N ASN A 168 -57.93 -11.69 -15.30
CA ASN A 168 -56.95 -11.66 -16.38
C ASN A 168 -56.62 -10.21 -16.79
N PRO A 169 -55.36 -9.76 -16.68
CA PRO A 169 -54.97 -8.38 -17.00
C PRO A 169 -54.71 -8.13 -18.50
N PHE A 170 -54.77 -9.15 -19.35
CA PHE A 170 -54.49 -9.05 -20.80
C PHE A 170 -55.74 -8.91 -21.67
N VAL A 171 -56.92 -9.00 -21.05
CA VAL A 171 -58.21 -8.76 -21.69
C VAL A 171 -58.71 -7.37 -21.25
N PRO A 172 -59.10 -6.49 -22.20
CA PRO A 172 -59.65 -5.18 -21.88
C PRO A 172 -60.98 -5.26 -21.13
#